data_AF-A0A521G8L5-F1
#
_entry.id   AF-A0A521G8L5-F1
#
_cell.length_a   1.000
_cell.length_b   1.000
_cell.length_c   1.000
_cell.angle_alpha   90.00
_cell.angle_beta   90.00
_cell.angle_gamma   90.00
#
_symmetry.space_group_name_H-M   'P 1'
#
loop_
_entity.id
_entity.type
_entity.pdbx_description
1 polymer ?
#
loop_
_entity_poly.entity_id
_entity_poly.type
_entity_poly.pdbx_seq_one_letter_code
_entity_poly.pdbx_strand_id
1 'polypeptide(L)'
;MAELGDDYCSLRLYCVRLSEEIAILANGGLKTGRTVQDSPDLLAKFRFANKMAHQLLELIRSGELQLAGREIVNVEQIELVD
;
A
#
# COMPACT_ATOMS: atom_id res chain seq x y z
N MET A 1 17.72 18.68 -16.19
CA MET A 1 16.89 17.54 -15.77
C MET A 1 17.54 16.30 -16.32
N ALA A 2 17.95 15.35 -15.48
CA ALA A 2 18.48 14.08 -15.98
C ALA A 2 17.32 13.31 -16.64
N GLU A 3 17.46 12.98 -17.91
CA GLU A 3 16.56 12.05 -18.58
C GLU A 3 16.85 10.65 -18.04
N LEU A 4 15.97 10.19 -17.17
CA LEU A 4 16.02 8.86 -16.60
C LEU A 4 15.47 7.90 -17.66
N GLY A 5 16.33 7.07 -18.25
CA GLY A 5 15.93 6.08 -19.26
C GLY A 5 14.89 5.07 -18.74
N ASP A 6 14.28 4.30 -19.63
CA ASP A 6 13.17 3.36 -19.32
C ASP A 6 13.48 2.36 -18.19
N ASP A 7 14.76 2.11 -17.90
CA ASP A 7 15.23 1.22 -16.83
C ASP A 7 15.21 1.85 -15.41
N TYR A 8 14.95 3.15 -15.28
CA TYR A 8 15.19 3.86 -14.02
C TYR A 8 14.13 3.61 -12.93
N CYS A 9 13.04 2.92 -13.26
CA CYS A 9 12.00 2.60 -12.29
C CYS A 9 11.73 1.10 -12.25
N SER A 10 12.75 0.31 -11.92
CA SER A 10 12.64 -1.13 -11.73
C SER A 10 11.87 -1.50 -10.45
N LEU A 11 11.58 -0.56 -9.56
CA LEU A 11 10.78 -0.82 -8.35
C LEU A 11 9.32 -0.43 -8.55
N ARG A 12 8.42 -1.19 -7.91
CA ARG A 12 7.00 -0.89 -7.80
C ARG A 12 6.69 -0.49 -6.37
N LEU A 13 5.93 0.59 -6.21
CA LEU A 13 5.34 1.01 -4.94
C LEU A 13 3.82 0.96 -5.10
N TYR A 14 3.15 0.35 -4.13
CA TYR A 14 1.69 0.42 -4.03
C TYR A 14 1.34 1.59 -3.13
N CYS A 15 0.45 2.46 -3.62
CA CYS A 15 -0.04 3.62 -2.87
C CYS A 15 -1.53 3.40 -2.57
N VAL A 16 -1.87 3.38 -1.28
CA VAL A 16 -3.23 3.28 -0.79
C VAL A 16 -3.60 4.63 -0.20
N ARG A 17 -4.59 5.30 -0.78
CA ARG A 17 -5.09 6.58 -0.26
C ARG A 17 -6.09 6.32 0.86
N LEU A 18 -5.78 6.76 2.08
CA LEU A 18 -6.71 6.70 3.22
C LEU A 18 -7.53 7.98 3.36
N SER A 19 -6.93 9.15 3.15
CA SER A 19 -7.61 10.45 3.14
C SER A 19 -6.94 11.40 2.13
N GLU A 20 -7.35 12.66 2.13
CA GLU A 20 -6.62 13.70 1.36
C GLU A 20 -5.23 13.98 1.94
N GLU A 21 -5.01 13.67 3.22
CA GLU A 21 -3.78 13.99 3.94
C GLU A 21 -2.93 12.76 4.27
N ILE A 22 -3.47 11.54 4.11
CA ILE A 22 -2.81 10.29 4.49
C ILE A 22 -2.80 9.29 3.33
N ALA A 23 -1.60 8.82 2.99
CA ALA A 23 -1.37 7.74 2.05
C ALA A 23 -0.43 6.69 2.67
N ILE A 24 -0.72 5.41 2.42
CA ILE A 24 0.13 4.30 2.79
C ILE A 24 0.93 3.85 1.58
N LEU A 25 2.23 3.70 1.78
CA LEU A 25 3.16 3.18 0.79
C LEU A 25 3.58 1.76 1.17
N ALA A 26 3.25 0.79 0.31
CA ALA A 26 3.67 -0.59 0.46
C ALA A 26 4.67 -0.96 -0.64
N ASN A 27 5.70 -1.71 -0.26
CA ASN A 27 6.73 -2.16 -1.18
C ASN A 27 6.16 -3.20 -2.17
N GLY A 28 6.19 -2.88 -3.47
CA GLY A 28 5.74 -3.74 -4.55
C GLY A 28 6.86 -4.54 -5.21
N GLY A 29 8.11 -4.39 -4.77
CA GLY A 29 9.25 -5.17 -5.26
C GLY A 29 9.75 -4.76 -6.65
N LEU A 30 10.65 -5.58 -7.19
CA LEU A 30 11.24 -5.39 -8.52
C LEU A 30 10.24 -5.78 -9.61
N LYS A 31 10.02 -4.90 -10.59
CA LYS A 31 9.23 -5.15 -11.81
C LYS A 31 9.94 -6.20 -12.66
N THR A 32 9.65 -7.47 -12.37
CA THR A 32 10.14 -8.63 -13.12
C THR A 32 9.23 -9.01 -14.29
N GLY A 33 8.07 -8.36 -14.42
CA GLY A 33 7.10 -8.57 -15.48
C GLY A 33 6.26 -7.32 -15.75
N ARG A 34 5.62 -7.29 -16.92
CA ARG A 34 4.82 -6.16 -17.40
C ARG A 34 3.53 -6.02 -16.57
N THR A 35 2.91 -7.15 -16.21
CA THR A 35 1.76 -7.18 -15.30
C THR A 35 2.10 -7.89 -13.98
N VAL A 36 1.29 -7.65 -12.94
CA VAL A 36 1.42 -8.31 -11.63
C VAL A 36 1.08 -9.81 -11.73
N GLN A 37 0.21 -10.19 -12.68
CA GLN A 37 -0.27 -11.56 -12.84
C GLN A 37 0.81 -12.50 -13.39
N ASP A 38 1.82 -11.93 -14.05
CA ASP A 38 2.93 -12.67 -14.66
C ASP A 38 4.02 -13.06 -13.64
N SER A 39 3.89 -12.64 -12.37
CA SER A 39 4.87 -12.92 -11.32
C SER A 39 4.16 -13.28 -10.01
N PRO A 40 4.27 -14.55 -9.54
CA PRO A 40 3.66 -14.99 -8.29
C PRO A 40 4.09 -14.16 -7.07
N ASP A 41 5.35 -13.71 -7.05
CA ASP A 41 5.91 -12.85 -6.01
C ASP A 41 5.27 -11.45 -6.01
N LEU A 42 5.11 -10.85 -7.18
CA LEU A 42 4.43 -9.55 -7.31
C LEU A 42 2.94 -9.67 -6.97
N LEU A 43 2.31 -10.78 -7.32
CA LEU A 43 0.92 -11.05 -6.99
C LEU A 43 0.71 -11.16 -5.47
N ALA A 44 1.62 -11.81 -4.75
CA ALA A 44 1.56 -11.89 -3.28
C ALA A 44 1.67 -10.50 -2.64
N LYS A 45 2.64 -9.68 -3.08
CA LYS A 45 2.82 -8.29 -2.60
C LYS A 45 1.62 -7.41 -2.90
N PHE A 46 1.01 -7.56 -4.09
CA PHE A 46 -0.21 -6.86 -4.47
C PHE A 46 -1.40 -7.25 -3.59
N ARG A 47 -1.60 -8.55 -3.36
CA ARG A 47 -2.68 -9.04 -2.48
C ARG A 47 -2.51 -8.54 -1.05
N PHE A 48 -1.28 -8.57 -0.53
CA PHE A 48 -0.95 -8.00 0.77
C PHE A 48 -1.33 -6.52 0.87
N ALA A 49 -0.91 -5.70 -0.11
CA ALA A 49 -1.21 -4.27 -0.12
C ALA A 49 -2.72 -3.98 -0.15
N ASN A 50 -3.49 -4.72 -0.95
CA ASN A 50 -4.95 -4.57 -0.99
C ASN A 50 -5.62 -5.04 0.30
N LYS A 51 -5.17 -6.16 0.86
CA LYS A 51 -5.76 -6.70 2.09
C LYS A 51 -5.56 -5.74 3.27
N MET A 52 -4.34 -5.22 3.41
CA MET A 52 -4.03 -4.18 4.39
C MET A 52 -4.91 -2.95 4.21
N ALA A 53 -5.04 -2.46 2.97
CA ALA A 53 -5.91 -1.33 2.65
C ALA A 53 -7.35 -1.58 3.10
N HIS A 54 -7.90 -2.74 2.77
CA HIS A 54 -9.27 -3.10 3.13
C HIS A 54 -9.46 -3.17 4.65
N GLN A 55 -8.56 -3.84 5.38
CA GLN A 55 -8.67 -3.94 6.84
C GLN A 55 -8.61 -2.57 7.52
N LEU A 56 -7.71 -1.69 7.08
CA LEU A 56 -7.62 -0.33 7.63
C LEU A 56 -8.87 0.49 7.36
N LEU A 57 -9.43 0.40 6.14
CA LEU A 57 -10.67 1.09 5.80
C LEU A 57 -11.84 0.58 6.66
N GLU A 58 -11.92 -0.72 6.92
CA GLU A 58 -12.97 -1.27 7.79
C GLU A 58 -12.81 -0.81 9.25
N LEU A 59 -11.59 -0.79 9.79
CA LEU A 59 -11.33 -0.28 11.14
C LEU A 59 -11.65 1.22 11.27
N ILE A 60 -11.39 2.00 10.22
CA ILE A 60 -11.79 3.43 10.17
C ILE A 60 -13.32 3.56 10.13
N ARG A 61 -13.99 2.70 9.36
CA ARG A 61 -15.46 2.71 9.24
C ARG A 61 -16.17 2.25 10.51
N SER A 62 -15.59 1.29 11.25
CA SER A 62 -16.12 0.84 12.54
C SER A 62 -15.89 1.87 13.65
N GLY A 63 -14.98 2.82 13.44
CA GLY A 63 -14.59 3.83 14.42
C GLY A 63 -13.53 3.34 15.40
N GLU A 64 -13.01 2.12 15.21
CA GLU A 64 -11.86 1.59 15.96
C GLU A 64 -10.59 2.39 15.66
N LEU A 65 -10.43 2.85 14.42
CA LEU A 65 -9.40 3.81 14.02
C LEU A 65 -10.01 5.15 13.62
N GLN A 66 -9.28 6.23 13.88
CA GLN A 66 -9.70 7.57 13.50
C GLN A 66 -8.59 8.31 12.77
N LEU A 67 -8.97 9.16 11.82
CA LEU A 67 -8.04 10.02 11.11
C LEU A 67 -8.15 11.44 11.71
N ALA A 68 -7.04 11.97 12.21
CA ALA A 68 -6.92 13.32 12.76
C ALA A 68 -5.94 14.13 11.92
N GLY A 69 -6.44 14.74 10.84
CA GLY A 69 -5.60 15.41 9.84
C GLY A 69 -4.62 14.45 9.18
N ARG A 70 -3.33 14.58 9.53
CA ARG A 70 -2.21 13.77 9.01
C ARG A 70 -1.86 12.56 9.87
N GLU A 71 -2.61 12.32 10.95
CA GLU A 71 -2.35 11.25 11.91
C GLU A 71 -3.46 10.21 11.91
N ILE A 72 -3.09 8.96 12.16
CA ILE A 72 -4.03 7.90 12.53
C ILE A 72 -3.96 7.78 14.05
N VAL A 73 -5.09 7.98 14.72
CA VAL A 73 -5.21 7.95 16.18
C VAL A 73 -6.05 6.76 16.63
N ASN A 74 -5.98 6.45 17.93
CA ASN A 74 -6.53 5.23 18.53
C ASN A 74 -5.92 3.94 17.95
N VAL A 75 -4.66 4.03 17.51
CA VAL A 75 -3.82 2.89 17.13
C VAL A 75 -2.87 2.58 18.28
N GLU A 76 -3.03 1.42 18.92
CA GLU A 76 -1.94 0.87 19.74
C GLU A 76 -1.08 -0.09 18.92
N GLN A 77 -1.73 -1.00 18.18
CA GLN A 77 -1.10 -1.95 17.28
C GLN A 77 -2.08 -2.31 16.16
N ILE A 78 -1.58 -2.50 14.94
CA ILE A 78 -2.36 -3.02 13.81
C ILE A 78 -1.79 -4.38 13.45
N GLU A 79 -2.59 -5.43 13.65
CA GLU A 79 -2.27 -6.79 13.20
C GLU A 79 -3.11 -7.13 11.98
N LEU A 80 -2.45 -7.50 10.89
CA LEU A 80 -3.14 -7.96 9.70
C LEU A 80 -3.47 -9.45 9.89
N VAL A 81 -4.73 -9.75 10.13
CA VAL A 81 -5.20 -11.14 10.27
C VAL A 81 -5.33 -11.83 8.92
N ASP A 82 -4.99 -13.12 8.86
CA ASP A 82 -5.01 -13.97 7.66
C ASP A 82 -6.40 -14.28 7.07
#